data_AF-A0A314XUH6-F1
#
_entry.id   AF-A0A314XUH6-F1
#
_cell.length_a   1.000
_cell.length_b   1.000
_cell.length_c   1.000
_cell.angle_alpha   90.00
_cell.angle_beta   90.00
_cell.angle_gamma   90.00
#
_symmetry.space_group_name_H-M   'P 1'
#
loop_
_entity.id
_entity.type
_entity.pdbx_description
1 polymer ?
#
loop_
_entity_poly.entity_id
_entity_poly.type
_entity_poly.pdbx_seq_one_letter_code
_entity_poly.pdbx_strand_id
1 'polypeptide(L)'
;MGILEKLPNLTILILFEEAFKENTKILVFSKGGFPSLEFLVAYNMNEITEWRIEEGAMPSLCRLEIAHCSRLTTLPNGLRYLTNLRELTIIRMPRELHRRIEEDGDDFYKIQHVPSLVIGEPSD
;
A
#
# COMPACT_ATOMS: atom_id res chain seq x y z
N MET A 1 10.81 -5.80 -5.56
CA MET A 1 11.39 -5.03 -4.44
C MET A 1 12.83 -5.45 -4.07
N GLY A 2 13.45 -6.40 -4.77
CA GLY A 2 14.92 -6.49 -4.90
C GLY A 2 15.69 -6.69 -3.59
N ILE A 3 16.85 -6.02 -3.46
CA ILE A 3 17.70 -6.14 -2.26
C ILE A 3 17.10 -5.45 -1.02
N LEU A 4 16.22 -4.45 -1.23
CA LEU A 4 15.62 -3.68 -0.14
C LEU A 4 14.78 -4.55 0.80
N GLU A 5 14.05 -5.53 0.26
CA GLU A 5 13.25 -6.49 1.03
C GLU A 5 14.06 -7.34 2.01
N LYS A 6 15.36 -7.47 1.77
CA LYS A 6 16.25 -8.30 2.59
C LYS A 6 16.92 -7.51 3.71
N LEU A 7 16.71 -6.19 3.78
CA LEU A 7 17.32 -5.35 4.81
C LEU A 7 16.65 -5.62 6.16
N PRO A 8 17.36 -6.23 7.13
CA PRO A 8 16.73 -6.72 8.36
C PRO A 8 16.35 -5.60 9.32
N ASN A 9 16.92 -4.41 9.17
CA ASN A 9 16.72 -3.27 10.07
C ASN A 9 16.01 -2.09 9.38
N LEU A 10 15.46 -2.29 8.18
CA LEU A 10 14.72 -1.23 7.48
C LEU A 10 13.34 -1.08 8.12
N THR A 11 13.16 -0.05 8.94
CA THR A 11 11.91 0.23 9.67
C THR A 11 11.01 1.21 8.95
N ILE A 12 11.58 2.09 8.11
CA ILE A 12 10.85 3.08 7.33
C ILE A 12 11.26 2.95 5.87
N LEU A 13 10.27 2.84 4.98
CA LEU A 13 10.46 2.86 3.54
C LEU A 13 9.52 3.88 2.94
N ILE A 14 10.11 4.81 2.18
CA ILE A 14 9.36 5.81 1.44
C ILE A 14 9.65 5.62 -0.04
N LEU A 15 8.60 5.34 -0.80
CA LEU A 15 8.62 5.19 -2.24
C LEU A 15 8.01 6.44 -2.86
N PHE A 16 8.80 7.13 -3.67
CA PHE A 16 8.38 8.32 -4.41
C PHE A 16 8.34 8.03 -5.91
N GLU A 17 7.91 9.02 -6.68
CA GLU A 17 8.11 9.09 -8.12
C GLU A 17 9.56 8.71 -8.49
N GLU A 18 9.75 8.06 -9.64
CA GLU A 18 11.05 7.58 -10.14
C GLU A 18 11.77 6.52 -9.27
N ALA A 19 11.16 6.04 -8.17
CA ALA A 19 11.75 4.96 -7.37
C ALA A 19 11.93 3.64 -8.15
N PHE A 20 11.19 3.47 -9.25
CA PHE A 20 11.24 2.32 -10.14
C PHE A 20 11.42 2.75 -11.59
N LYS A 21 11.93 1.83 -12.43
CA LYS A 21 12.10 2.07 -13.87
C LYS A 21 10.77 2.47 -14.51
N GLU A 22 10.80 3.33 -15.54
CA GLU A 22 9.64 3.91 -16.28
C GLU A 22 8.59 2.90 -16.78
N ASN A 23 8.86 1.59 -16.76
CA ASN A 23 7.92 0.55 -17.20
C ASN A 23 7.41 -0.34 -16.04
N THR A 24 7.71 0.03 -14.80
CA THR A 24 7.25 -0.73 -13.63
C THR A 24 5.79 -0.40 -13.35
N LYS A 25 4.91 -1.37 -13.57
CA LYS A 25 3.47 -1.23 -13.36
C LYS A 25 2.95 -1.97 -12.13
N ILE A 26 3.70 -2.96 -11.66
CA ILE A 26 3.30 -3.84 -10.56
C ILE A 26 4.32 -3.69 -9.44
N LEU A 27 3.83 -3.30 -8.27
CA LEU A 27 4.61 -3.28 -7.05
C LEU A 27 4.37 -4.58 -6.28
N VAL A 28 5.42 -5.37 -6.05
CA VAL A 28 5.32 -6.67 -5.37
C VAL A 28 6.11 -6.64 -4.06
N PHE A 29 5.42 -6.95 -2.97
CA PHE A 29 5.96 -7.24 -1.64
C PHE A 29 5.94 -8.74 -1.41
N SER A 30 7.11 -9.36 -1.43
CA SER A 30 7.26 -10.81 -1.38
C SER A 30 7.17 -11.38 0.03
N LYS A 31 6.77 -12.65 0.14
CA LYS A 31 6.73 -13.40 1.39
C LYS A 31 8.10 -13.36 2.09
N GLY A 32 8.09 -13.00 3.37
CA GLY A 32 9.30 -12.84 4.18
C GLY A 32 10.13 -11.59 3.86
N GLY A 33 9.69 -10.76 2.91
CA GLY A 33 10.29 -9.45 2.65
C GLY A 33 9.95 -8.45 3.74
N PHE A 34 10.88 -7.54 4.01
CA PHE A 34 10.75 -6.43 4.95
C PHE A 34 10.35 -6.88 6.37
N PRO A 35 11.15 -7.73 7.04
CA PRO A 35 10.77 -8.32 8.33
C PRO A 35 10.53 -7.29 9.44
N SER A 36 11.22 -6.15 9.40
CA SER A 36 11.18 -5.11 10.45
C SER A 36 10.56 -3.80 9.96
N LEU A 37 9.92 -3.78 8.80
CA LEU A 37 9.33 -2.55 8.26
C LEU A 37 8.08 -2.19 9.06
N GLU A 38 8.08 -1.00 9.65
CA GLU A 38 7.01 -0.49 10.50
C GLU A 38 6.16 0.56 9.79
N PHE A 39 6.79 1.37 8.94
CA PHE A 39 6.13 2.45 8.19
C PHE A 39 6.49 2.40 6.70
N LEU A 40 5.46 2.30 5.86
CA LEU A 40 5.56 2.37 4.42
C LEU A 40 4.78 3.58 3.90
N VAL A 41 5.43 4.39 3.08
CA VAL A 41 4.80 5.48 2.34
C VAL A 41 4.98 5.22 0.84
N ALA A 42 3.88 5.28 0.10
CA ALA A 42 3.87 5.27 -1.36
C ALA A 42 3.24 6.56 -1.86
N TYR A 43 4.07 7.44 -2.42
CA TYR A 43 3.68 8.78 -2.82
C TYR A 43 3.99 9.02 -4.29
N ASN A 44 3.03 9.56 -5.03
CA ASN A 44 3.18 9.95 -6.44
C ASN A 44 3.66 8.80 -7.35
N MET A 45 3.24 7.56 -7.06
CA MET A 45 3.62 6.38 -7.82
C MET A 45 2.73 6.18 -9.04
N ASN A 46 2.65 7.19 -9.92
CA ASN A 46 1.67 7.23 -10.99
C ASN A 46 1.81 6.10 -12.00
N GLU A 47 2.99 5.49 -12.19
CA GLU A 47 3.13 4.35 -13.11
C GLU A 47 2.59 3.03 -12.57
N ILE A 48 2.39 2.92 -11.26
CA ILE A 48 1.93 1.68 -10.63
C ILE A 48 0.42 1.55 -10.78
N THR A 49 0.00 0.49 -11.46
CA THR A 49 -1.41 0.14 -11.66
C THR A 49 -1.88 -0.97 -10.72
N GLU A 50 -0.95 -1.78 -10.20
CA GLU A 50 -1.27 -2.94 -9.38
C GLU A 50 -0.29 -3.08 -8.22
N TRP A 51 -0.81 -3.41 -7.04
CA TRP A 51 -0.02 -3.89 -5.92
C TRP A 51 -0.23 -5.38 -5.71
N ARG A 52 0.81 -6.07 -5.24
CA ARG A 52 0.75 -7.45 -4.78
C ARG A 52 1.46 -7.56 -3.44
N ILE A 53 0.74 -8.05 -2.46
CA ILE A 53 1.26 -8.34 -1.12
C ILE A 53 1.08 -9.83 -0.90
N GLU A 54 2.19 -10.56 -0.85
CA GLU A 54 2.17 -11.98 -0.56
C GLU A 54 1.94 -12.24 0.94
N GLU A 55 1.33 -13.37 1.26
CA GLU A 55 1.12 -13.76 2.65
C GLU A 55 2.46 -13.92 3.38
N GLY A 56 2.63 -13.21 4.49
CA GLY A 56 3.87 -13.15 5.26
C GLY A 56 4.86 -12.07 4.80
N ALA A 57 4.48 -11.18 3.89
CA ALA A 57 5.23 -9.94 3.63
C ALA A 57 5.01 -8.92 4.76
N MET A 58 6.04 -8.11 5.06
CA MET A 58 5.97 -6.97 5.99
C MET A 58 5.26 -7.26 7.34
N PRO A 59 5.67 -8.31 8.08
CA PRO A 59 4.93 -8.76 9.27
C PRO A 59 4.87 -7.71 10.39
N SER A 60 5.77 -6.74 10.40
CA SER A 60 5.85 -5.69 11.44
C SER A 60 5.15 -4.38 11.03
N LEU A 61 4.53 -4.31 9.85
CA LEU A 61 3.98 -3.06 9.34
C LEU A 61 2.81 -2.61 10.20
N CYS A 62 2.92 -1.40 10.73
CA CYS A 62 1.88 -0.80 11.58
C CYS A 62 1.29 0.47 10.97
N ARG A 63 1.97 1.10 10.00
CA ARG A 63 1.53 2.34 9.36
C ARG A 63 1.73 2.23 7.84
N LEU A 64 0.68 2.54 7.10
CA LEU A 64 0.70 2.58 5.64
C LEU A 64 0.07 3.88 5.15
N GLU A 65 0.81 4.61 4.31
CA GLU A 65 0.33 5.80 3.62
C GLU A 65 0.41 5.59 2.11
N ILE A 66 -0.71 5.79 1.42
CA ILE A 66 -0.81 5.76 -0.04
C ILE A 66 -1.40 7.10 -0.48
N ALA A 67 -0.62 7.86 -1.24
CA ALA A 67 -1.00 9.20 -1.65
C ALA A 67 -0.62 9.46 -3.11
N HIS A 68 -1.48 10.18 -3.83
CA HIS A 68 -1.16 10.67 -5.18
C HIS A 68 -0.84 9.57 -6.21
N CYS A 69 -1.41 8.37 -6.09
CA CYS A 69 -1.16 7.28 -7.06
C CYS A 69 -2.31 7.19 -8.07
N SER A 70 -2.28 8.01 -9.12
CA SER A 70 -3.42 8.24 -10.04
C SER A 70 -3.85 7.04 -10.90
N ARG A 71 -3.01 6.01 -11.06
CA ARG A 71 -3.35 4.80 -11.83
C ARG A 71 -3.71 3.60 -10.95
N LEU A 72 -3.58 3.72 -9.64
CA LEU A 72 -3.91 2.66 -8.70
C LEU A 72 -5.40 2.79 -8.33
N THR A 73 -6.24 1.98 -8.97
CA THR A 73 -7.70 2.02 -8.80
C THR A 73 -8.23 0.94 -7.86
N THR A 74 -7.39 0.02 -7.40
CA THR A 74 -7.78 -1.09 -6.50
C THR A 74 -6.72 -1.32 -5.43
N LEU A 75 -7.13 -1.86 -4.28
CA LEU A 75 -6.21 -2.29 -3.22
C LEU A 75 -5.88 -3.78 -3.35
N PRO A 76 -4.66 -4.23 -3.00
CA PRO A 76 -4.29 -5.64 -3.09
C PRO A 76 -5.04 -6.45 -2.04
N ASN A 77 -5.53 -7.64 -2.42
CA ASN A 77 -6.16 -8.58 -1.47
C ASN A 77 -5.25 -8.89 -0.27
N GLY A 78 -3.93 -8.82 -0.46
CA GLY A 78 -2.96 -9.09 0.60
C GLY A 78 -2.89 -8.06 1.73
N LEU A 79 -3.58 -6.90 1.63
CA LEU A 79 -3.73 -6.00 2.78
C LEU A 79 -4.34 -6.72 3.99
N ARG A 80 -5.24 -7.68 3.76
CA ARG A 80 -5.86 -8.49 4.83
C ARG A 80 -4.87 -9.34 5.63
N TYR A 81 -3.66 -9.55 5.10
CA TYR A 81 -2.61 -10.31 5.79
C TYR A 81 -1.78 -9.44 6.73
N LEU A 82 -1.91 -8.11 6.66
CA LEU A 82 -1.17 -7.15 7.47
C LEU A 82 -1.85 -6.97 8.83
N THR A 83 -1.88 -8.03 9.64
CA THR A 83 -2.61 -8.06 10.91
C THR A 83 -2.10 -7.07 11.97
N ASN A 84 -0.88 -6.56 11.82
CA ASN A 84 -0.30 -5.54 12.69
C ASN A 84 -0.58 -4.10 12.22
N LEU A 85 -1.24 -3.92 11.07
CA LEU A 85 -1.54 -2.60 10.51
C LEU A 85 -2.53 -1.85 11.40
N ARG A 86 -2.10 -0.70 11.93
CA ARG A 86 -2.88 0.14 12.85
C ARG A 86 -3.44 1.37 12.17
N GLU A 87 -2.66 1.94 11.27
CA GLU A 87 -2.98 3.18 10.57
C GLU A 87 -2.88 2.96 9.07
N LEU A 88 -3.96 3.29 8.36
CA LEU A 88 -4.00 3.34 6.92
C LEU A 88 -4.49 4.73 6.49
N THR A 89 -3.64 5.43 5.75
CA THR A 89 -3.97 6.73 5.15
C THR A 89 -4.04 6.58 3.63
N ILE A 90 -5.16 6.97 3.04
CA ILE A 90 -5.41 6.97 1.60
C ILE A 90 -5.91 8.34 1.21
N ILE A 91 -5.11 9.12 0.48
CA ILE A 91 -5.44 10.51 0.13
C ILE A 91 -5.13 10.82 -1.33
N ARG A 92 -5.95 11.66 -1.96
CA ARG A 92 -5.72 12.12 -3.35
C ARG A 92 -5.52 10.95 -4.31
N MET A 93 -6.39 9.95 -4.18
CA MET A 93 -6.44 8.77 -5.03
C MET A 93 -7.60 8.89 -6.03
N PRO A 94 -7.64 8.08 -7.11
CA PRO A 94 -8.75 8.11 -8.06
C PRO A 94 -10.09 7.82 -7.40
N ARG A 95 -11.15 8.51 -7.83
CA ARG A 95 -12.52 8.29 -7.33
C ARG A 95 -12.97 6.83 -7.41
N GLU A 96 -12.49 6.08 -8.40
CA GLU A 96 -12.74 4.64 -8.51
C GLU A 96 -12.22 3.86 -7.30
N LEU A 97 -11.02 4.17 -6.80
CA LEU A 97 -10.50 3.53 -5.59
C LEU A 97 -11.40 3.87 -4.39
N HIS A 98 -11.78 5.14 -4.23
CA HIS A 98 -12.65 5.60 -3.14
C HIS A 98 -13.95 4.81 -3.09
N ARG A 99 -14.67 4.67 -4.21
CA ARG A 99 -15.92 3.90 -4.29
C ARG A 99 -15.75 2.44 -3.86
N ARG A 100 -14.61 1.83 -4.16
CA ARG A 100 -14.36 0.43 -3.79
C ARG A 100 -14.07 0.26 -2.31
N ILE A 101 -13.55 1.28 -1.63
CA ILE A 101 -13.16 1.22 -0.21
C ILE A 101 -14.19 1.86 0.73
N GLU A 102 -15.30 2.38 0.21
CA GLU A 102 -16.49 2.74 0.98
C GLU A 102 -17.11 1.49 1.65
N GLU A 103 -17.92 1.64 2.70
CA GLU A 103 -18.41 0.52 3.52
C GLU A 103 -19.11 -0.59 2.70
N ASP A 104 -19.86 -0.22 1.66
CA ASP A 104 -20.55 -1.15 0.75
C ASP A 104 -19.72 -1.50 -0.51
N GLY A 105 -18.47 -1.04 -0.56
CA GLY A 105 -17.56 -1.20 -1.70
C GLY A 105 -16.87 -2.57 -1.75
N ASP A 106 -16.55 -3.00 -2.96
CA ASP A 106 -15.93 -4.31 -3.24
C ASP A 106 -14.61 -4.57 -2.51
N ASP A 107 -13.87 -3.52 -2.12
CA ASP A 107 -12.55 -3.59 -1.52
C ASP A 107 -12.55 -3.26 -0.01
N PHE A 108 -13.70 -2.87 0.59
CA PHE A 108 -13.76 -2.52 2.01
C PHE A 108 -13.27 -3.64 2.92
N TYR A 109 -13.58 -4.89 2.56
CA TYR A 109 -13.17 -6.05 3.35
C TYR A 109 -11.64 -6.19 3.49
N LYS A 110 -10.88 -5.55 2.59
CA LYS A 110 -9.41 -5.54 2.60
C LYS A 110 -8.84 -4.61 3.67
N ILE A 111 -9.61 -3.62 4.12
CA ILE A 111 -9.16 -2.57 5.05
C ILE A 111 -9.98 -2.48 6.36
N GLN A 112 -11.13 -3.14 6.44
CA GLN A 112 -12.03 -3.12 7.60
C GLN A 112 -11.38 -3.56 8.93
N HIS A 113 -10.26 -4.28 8.87
CA HIS A 113 -9.52 -4.76 10.05
C HIS A 113 -8.59 -3.69 10.65
N VAL A 114 -8.36 -2.57 9.94
CA VAL A 114 -7.45 -1.51 10.36
C VAL A 114 -8.18 -0.55 11.31
N PRO A 115 -7.72 -0.37 12.56
CA PRO A 115 -8.40 0.46 13.55
C PRO A 115 -8.52 1.95 13.21
N SER A 116 -7.51 2.52 12.54
CA SER A 116 -7.47 3.94 12.18
C SER A 116 -7.39 4.09 10.66
N LEU A 117 -8.51 4.49 10.06
CA LEU A 117 -8.62 4.79 8.63
C LEU A 117 -8.71 6.31 8.43
N VAL A 118 -7.79 6.85 7.65
CA VAL A 118 -7.82 8.25 7.20
C VAL A 118 -7.99 8.26 5.69
N ILE A 119 -9.22 8.52 5.24
CA ILE A 119 -9.58 8.59 3.82
C ILE A 119 -9.80 10.05 3.45
N GLY A 120 -8.96 10.58 2.57
CA GLY A 120 -9.08 11.95 2.06
C GLY A 120 -10.13 12.09 0.96
N GLU A 121 -10.18 13.25 0.31
CA GLU A 121 -10.99 13.43 -0.89
C GLU A 121 -10.32 12.80 -2.12
N PRO A 122 -11.12 12.32 -3.10
CA PRO A 122 -10.59 11.85 -4.39
C PRO A 122 -9.93 13.00 -5.17
N SER A 123 -9.02 12.65 -6.09
CA SER A 123 -8.27 13.63 -6.88
C SER A 123 -9.01 14.21 -8.10
N ASP A 124 -10.18 13.67 -8.46
CA ASP A 124 -11.01 13.98 -9.63
C ASP A 124 -12.50 14.14 -9.26
#